data_AF-A0A3M6TR68-F1
#
_entry.id   AF-A0A3M6TR68-F1
#
_cell.length_a   1.000
_cell.length_b   1.000
_cell.length_c   1.000
_cell.angle_alpha   90.00
_cell.angle_beta   90.00
_cell.angle_gamma   90.00
#
_symmetry.space_group_name_H-M   'P 1'
#
loop_
_entity.id
_entity.type
_entity.pdbx_description
1 polymer ?
#
loop_
_entity_poly.entity_id
_entity_poly.type
_entity_poly.pdbx_seq_one_letter_code
_entity_poly.pdbx_strand_id
1 'polypeptide(L)'
;MTVSETRFVRGGLRDTNSALNNGKTSTELIKKLINEADEAPKPVQHTFMTIWSILQSRFESGSKNYHRATNLQYYYSGYLDYGCPYGKSGNVEIQKFDYKQTMKENPEFVCTLAHDGCHNDNDCHYVIGVKCACRGKTCVRYHSEKQITGQIKQMAYINNHNWMWEGCNWKKLWIECGCYNKDRNEGKVKRSAFT
;
A
#
# COMPACT_ATOMS: atom_id res chain seq x y z
N MET A 1 3.36 40.15 12.69
CA MET A 1 3.58 38.87 11.98
C MET A 1 3.93 39.20 10.54
N THR A 2 5.12 38.84 10.07
CA THR A 2 5.48 38.97 8.65
C THR A 2 4.91 37.79 7.88
N VAL A 3 3.94 38.04 7.01
CA VAL A 3 3.40 37.02 6.10
C VAL A 3 4.46 36.79 5.02
N SER A 4 4.99 35.57 4.92
CA SER A 4 5.83 35.19 3.78
C SER A 4 4.92 34.80 2.62
N GLU A 5 4.94 35.55 1.52
CA GLU A 5 4.29 35.14 0.28
C GLU A 5 5.18 34.14 -0.47
N THR A 6 4.65 32.93 -0.71
CA THR A 6 5.27 31.94 -1.60
C THR A 6 4.53 31.94 -2.91
N ARG A 7 5.24 32.09 -4.03
CA ARG A 7 4.68 32.15 -5.38
C ARG A 7 5.31 31.11 -6.29
N PHE A 8 4.49 30.56 -7.19
CA PHE A 8 4.93 29.64 -8.24
C PHE A 8 4.39 30.08 -9.59
N VAL A 9 5.28 30.43 -10.51
CA VAL A 9 4.95 30.81 -11.88
C VAL A 9 5.27 29.63 -12.81
N ARG A 10 4.30 29.24 -13.64
CA ARG A 10 4.45 28.21 -14.67
C ARG A 10 4.19 28.83 -16.04
N GLY A 11 5.01 28.50 -17.03
CA GLY A 11 4.95 29.13 -18.36
C GLY A 11 5.94 30.27 -18.54
N GLY A 12 5.96 30.80 -19.77
CA GLY A 12 6.82 31.90 -20.18
C GLY A 12 8.28 31.51 -20.38
N LEU A 13 9.05 32.47 -20.87
CA LEU A 13 10.49 32.36 -20.98
C LEU A 13 11.12 32.35 -19.59
N ARG A 14 12.29 31.71 -19.50
CA ARG A 14 13.01 31.50 -18.24
C ARG A 14 13.21 32.79 -17.44
N ASP A 15 13.53 33.89 -18.12
CA ASP A 15 13.85 35.16 -17.48
C ASP A 15 12.60 35.84 -16.91
N THR A 16 11.49 35.84 -17.65
CA THR A 16 10.19 36.35 -17.20
C THR A 16 9.66 35.52 -16.02
N ASN A 17 9.80 34.19 -16.09
CA ASN A 17 9.44 33.27 -15.02
C ASN A 17 10.26 33.54 -13.73
N SER A 18 11.58 33.71 -13.86
CA SER A 18 12.48 34.02 -12.74
C SER A 18 12.15 35.37 -12.10
N ALA A 19 11.88 36.40 -12.92
CA ALA A 19 11.51 37.73 -12.43
C ALA A 19 10.19 37.72 -11.64
N LEU A 20 9.20 36.93 -12.08
CA LEU A 20 7.93 36.79 -11.38
C LEU A 20 8.02 35.93 -10.10
N ASN A 21 8.93 34.95 -10.04
CA ASN A 21 9.11 34.10 -8.87
C ASN A 21 9.95 34.75 -7.76
N ASN A 22 10.96 35.55 -8.13
CA ASN A 22 11.94 36.09 -7.19
C ASN A 22 11.85 37.61 -6.99
N GLY A 23 11.12 38.31 -7.86
CA GLY A 23 11.04 39.78 -7.88
C GLY A 23 9.68 40.32 -7.50
N LYS A 24 9.56 41.66 -7.54
CA LYS A 24 8.26 42.32 -7.40
C LYS A 24 7.41 42.03 -8.63
N THR A 25 6.19 41.59 -8.40
CA THR A 25 5.23 41.39 -9.48
C THR A 25 4.75 42.73 -10.01
N SER A 26 4.68 42.85 -11.33
CA SER A 26 4.08 44.00 -12.00
C SER A 26 3.11 43.55 -13.09
N THR A 27 2.18 44.42 -13.46
CA THR A 27 1.26 44.20 -14.58
C THR A 27 2.00 43.93 -15.88
N GLU A 28 3.16 44.55 -16.08
CA GLU A 28 4.00 44.40 -17.26
C GLU A 28 4.60 43.00 -17.32
N LEU A 29 5.11 42.48 -16.20
CA LEU A 29 5.62 41.10 -16.12
C LEU A 29 4.52 40.06 -16.32
N ILE A 30 3.30 40.30 -15.81
CA ILE A 30 2.15 39.40 -16.05
C ILE A 30 1.75 39.43 -17.52
N LYS A 31 1.64 40.60 -18.15
CA LYS A 31 1.35 40.72 -19.58
C LYS A 31 2.42 40.06 -20.43
N LYS A 32 3.69 40.23 -20.06
CA LYS A 32 4.82 39.58 -20.73
C LYS A 32 4.71 38.07 -20.64
N LEU A 33 4.39 37.52 -19.48
CA LEU A 33 4.13 36.08 -19.30
C LEU A 33 2.98 35.58 -20.19
N ILE A 34 1.87 36.34 -20.27
CA ILE A 34 0.72 35.99 -21.11
C ILE A 34 1.11 35.99 -22.59
N ASN A 35 1.87 36.99 -23.03
CA ASN A 35 2.31 37.08 -24.43
C ASN A 35 3.33 36.00 -24.81
N GLU A 36 4.17 35.57 -23.86
CA GLU A 36 5.12 34.47 -24.05
C GLU A 36 4.46 33.08 -24.01
N ALA A 37 3.14 32.99 -23.77
CA ALA A 37 2.45 31.71 -23.65
C ALA A 37 2.47 30.89 -24.95
N ASP A 38 2.45 31.55 -26.12
CA ASP A 38 2.51 30.88 -27.41
C ASP A 38 3.95 30.47 -27.81
N GLU A 39 4.95 31.23 -27.38
CA GLU A 39 6.36 30.94 -27.65
C GLU A 39 6.92 29.84 -26.75
N ALA A 40 6.47 29.79 -25.50
CA ALA A 40 6.92 28.84 -24.49
C ALA A 40 5.73 28.18 -23.77
N PRO A 41 4.89 27.41 -24.50
CA PRO A 41 3.71 26.79 -23.91
C PRO A 41 4.13 25.80 -22.82
N LYS A 42 3.47 25.90 -21.67
CA LYS A 42 3.61 24.95 -20.57
C LYS A 42 2.24 24.37 -20.23
N PRO A 43 2.15 23.05 -20.02
CA PRO A 43 0.92 22.44 -19.53
C PRO A 43 0.51 23.04 -18.18
N VAL A 44 -0.72 23.54 -18.11
CA VAL A 44 -1.33 24.06 -16.87
C VAL A 44 -2.32 23.08 -16.26
N GLN A 45 -2.87 22.18 -17.07
CA GLN A 45 -3.79 21.12 -16.66
C GLN A 45 -3.36 19.79 -17.29
N HIS A 46 -3.56 18.71 -16.54
CA HIS A 46 -3.18 17.36 -16.95
C HIS A 46 -4.27 16.38 -16.58
N THR A 47 -4.49 15.41 -17.46
CA THR A 47 -5.13 14.15 -17.12
C THR A 47 -4.04 13.10 -17.04
N PHE A 48 -4.00 12.36 -15.94
CA PHE A 48 -3.03 11.29 -15.76
C PHE A 48 -3.61 9.96 -16.21
N MET A 49 -2.77 9.15 -16.85
CA MET A 49 -3.03 7.75 -17.10
C MET A 49 -1.85 6.93 -16.61
N THR A 50 -2.12 5.67 -16.27
CA THR A 50 -1.07 4.80 -15.76
C THR A 50 -0.22 4.31 -16.92
N ILE A 51 1.10 4.21 -16.69
CA ILE A 51 2.04 3.81 -17.73
C ILE A 51 1.76 2.37 -18.21
N TRP A 52 1.31 1.48 -17.32
CA TRP A 52 0.96 0.11 -17.71
C TRP A 52 -0.23 0.07 -18.66
N SER A 53 -1.22 0.96 -18.53
CA SER A 53 -2.35 1.01 -19.48
C SER A 53 -1.88 1.37 -20.90
N ILE A 54 -0.91 2.29 -21.04
CA ILE A 54 -0.30 2.61 -22.35
C ILE A 54 0.43 1.39 -22.92
N LEU A 55 1.16 0.65 -22.08
CA LEU A 55 1.92 -0.51 -22.52
C LEU A 55 1.00 -1.68 -22.89
N GLN A 56 -0.03 -1.96 -22.07
CA GLN A 56 -1.03 -2.99 -22.31
C GLN A 56 -1.83 -2.72 -23.60
N SER A 57 -2.09 -1.46 -23.96
CA SER A 57 -2.78 -1.14 -25.21
C SER A 57 -1.91 -1.28 -26.46
N ARG A 58 -0.57 -1.30 -26.32
CA ARG A 58 0.38 -1.39 -27.44
C ARG A 58 0.79 -2.81 -27.77
N PHE A 59 0.70 -3.73 -26.81
CA PHE A 59 1.15 -5.10 -26.98
C PHE A 59 -0.05 -6.04 -27.02
N GLU A 60 0.03 -7.07 -27.85
CA GLU A 60 -0.99 -8.12 -27.91
C GLU A 60 -1.15 -8.79 -26.54
N SER A 61 -2.39 -9.03 -26.13
CA SER A 61 -2.72 -9.76 -24.91
C SER A 61 -2.00 -11.11 -24.90
N GLY A 62 -1.38 -11.48 -23.79
CA GLY A 62 -0.61 -12.73 -23.68
C GLY A 62 0.84 -12.64 -24.19
N SER A 63 1.24 -11.55 -24.83
CA SER A 63 2.64 -11.38 -25.24
C SER A 63 3.56 -11.13 -24.04
N LYS A 64 4.85 -11.46 -24.18
CA LYS A 64 5.87 -11.19 -23.14
C LYS A 64 5.89 -9.73 -22.67
N ASN A 65 5.66 -8.78 -23.59
CA ASN A 65 5.65 -7.36 -23.25
C ASN A 65 4.35 -6.92 -22.58
N TYR A 66 3.21 -7.53 -22.94
CA TYR A 66 1.96 -7.36 -22.19
C TYR A 66 2.11 -7.85 -20.75
N HIS A 67 2.72 -9.03 -20.54
CA HIS A 67 3.00 -9.55 -19.20
C HIS A 67 3.93 -8.66 -18.39
N ARG A 68 4.97 -8.07 -19.01
CA ARG A 68 5.82 -7.07 -18.34
C ARG A 68 5.02 -5.84 -17.89
N ALA A 69 4.10 -5.36 -18.72
CA ALA A 69 3.23 -4.23 -18.38
C ALA A 69 2.29 -4.59 -17.21
N THR A 70 1.74 -5.80 -17.22
CA THR A 70 0.92 -6.32 -16.13
C THR A 70 1.72 -6.50 -14.83
N ASN A 71 2.96 -6.99 -14.89
CA ASN A 71 3.84 -7.06 -13.72
C ASN A 71 4.14 -5.68 -13.13
N LEU A 72 4.29 -4.65 -13.97
CA LEU A 72 4.45 -3.27 -13.51
C LEU A 72 3.20 -2.76 -12.78
N GLN A 73 2.01 -3.07 -13.31
CA GLN A 73 0.74 -2.79 -12.64
C GLN A 73 0.68 -3.47 -11.27
N TYR A 74 1.07 -4.74 -11.19
CA TYR A 74 1.06 -5.52 -9.95
C TYR A 74 2.02 -4.97 -8.92
N TYR A 75 3.24 -4.65 -9.34
CA TYR A 75 4.25 -4.05 -8.48
C TYR A 75 3.77 -2.70 -7.93
N TYR A 76 3.26 -1.82 -8.78
CA TYR A 76 2.75 -0.54 -8.32
C TYR A 76 1.56 -0.71 -7.36
N SER A 77 0.53 -1.45 -7.77
CA SER A 77 -0.72 -1.56 -7.01
C SER A 77 -0.55 -2.36 -5.71
N GLY A 78 0.20 -3.46 -5.75
CA GLY A 78 0.37 -4.37 -4.61
C GLY A 78 1.53 -3.99 -3.71
N TYR A 79 2.69 -3.63 -4.27
CA TYR A 79 3.88 -3.36 -3.46
C TYR A 79 3.98 -1.90 -3.04
N LEU A 80 3.88 -0.94 -3.97
CA LEU A 80 4.08 0.49 -3.68
C LEU A 80 2.83 1.18 -3.10
N ASP A 81 1.69 1.09 -3.79
CA ASP A 81 0.45 1.79 -3.43
C ASP A 81 -0.27 1.14 -2.24
N TYR A 82 -0.48 -0.18 -2.30
CA TYR A 82 -1.00 -0.89 -1.13
C TYR A 82 0.04 -0.92 -0.01
N GLY A 83 1.35 -0.91 -0.30
CA GLY A 83 2.39 -0.98 0.74
C GLY A 83 2.49 -2.38 1.33
N CYS A 84 2.91 -3.35 0.51
CA CYS A 84 3.11 -4.75 0.87
C CYS A 84 4.59 -5.19 0.86
N PRO A 85 5.52 -4.45 1.50
CA PRO A 85 6.87 -4.97 1.68
C PRO A 85 6.84 -6.25 2.51
N TYR A 86 7.81 -7.13 2.32
CA TYR A 86 7.91 -8.35 3.13
C TYR A 86 8.05 -7.99 4.61
N GLY A 87 7.17 -8.55 5.44
CA GLY A 87 7.18 -8.40 6.89
C GLY A 87 7.04 -9.76 7.57
N LYS A 88 7.88 -10.02 8.56
CA LYS A 88 7.86 -11.27 9.34
C LYS A 88 8.04 -11.02 10.82
N SER A 89 7.48 -11.91 11.63
CA SER A 89 7.74 -11.98 13.07
C SER A 89 7.79 -13.42 13.51
N GLY A 90 8.90 -13.83 14.14
CA GLY A 90 9.18 -15.24 14.37
C GLY A 90 9.19 -16.02 13.06
N ASN A 91 8.34 -17.03 12.96
CA ASN A 91 8.13 -17.86 11.78
C ASN A 91 6.87 -17.47 10.97
N VAL A 92 6.19 -16.37 11.31
CA VAL A 92 4.98 -15.91 10.62
C VAL A 92 5.32 -14.81 9.63
N GLU A 93 4.97 -15.02 8.36
CA GLU A 93 5.02 -14.01 7.30
C GLU A 93 3.79 -13.10 7.44
N ILE A 94 3.93 -12.02 8.21
CA ILE A 94 2.85 -11.06 8.49
C ILE A 94 2.26 -10.47 7.23
N GLN A 95 3.12 -10.17 6.26
CA GLN A 95 2.71 -9.74 4.94
C GLN A 95 3.77 -10.06 3.90
N LYS A 96 3.34 -10.36 2.69
CA LYS A 96 4.23 -10.71 1.58
C LYS A 96 3.60 -10.35 0.25
N PHE A 97 4.41 -9.78 -0.64
CA PHE A 97 4.08 -9.65 -2.04
C PHE A 97 4.77 -10.77 -2.81
N ASP A 98 3.99 -11.72 -3.30
CA ASP A 98 4.53 -12.94 -3.93
C ASP A 98 3.60 -13.45 -5.04
N TYR A 99 4.06 -14.47 -5.76
CA TYR A 99 3.29 -15.16 -6.77
C TYR A 99 2.03 -15.80 -6.17
N LYS A 100 0.89 -15.58 -6.82
CA LYS A 100 -0.38 -16.26 -6.52
C LYS A 100 -0.27 -17.76 -6.82
N GLN A 101 0.40 -18.08 -7.91
CA GLN A 101 0.71 -19.43 -8.36
C GLN A 101 2.06 -19.43 -9.07
N THR A 102 2.81 -20.52 -8.96
CA THR A 102 4.12 -20.73 -9.59
C THR A 102 4.02 -21.03 -11.09
N MET A 103 3.13 -20.34 -11.82
CA MET A 103 3.10 -20.45 -13.28
C MET A 103 4.29 -19.70 -13.87
N LYS A 104 5.18 -20.44 -14.52
CA LYS A 104 6.52 -19.99 -14.91
C LYS A 104 6.51 -18.91 -16.00
N GLU A 105 5.47 -18.87 -16.84
CA GLU A 105 5.40 -17.95 -17.98
C GLU A 105 4.64 -16.67 -17.66
N ASN A 106 3.57 -16.75 -16.85
CA ASN A 106 2.64 -15.65 -16.59
C ASN A 106 2.35 -15.49 -15.09
N PRO A 107 3.32 -15.00 -14.31
CA PRO A 107 3.14 -14.87 -12.88
C PRO A 107 2.11 -13.79 -12.52
N GLU A 108 1.04 -14.19 -11.84
CA GLU A 108 0.19 -13.26 -11.08
C GLU A 108 0.83 -12.99 -9.73
N PHE A 109 0.93 -11.72 -9.33
CA PHE A 109 1.43 -11.35 -8.01
C PHE A 109 0.30 -10.82 -7.13
N VAL A 110 0.36 -11.18 -5.86
CA VAL A 110 -0.64 -10.82 -4.85
C VAL A 110 0.04 -10.37 -3.58
N CYS A 111 -0.63 -9.47 -2.87
CA CYS A 111 -0.29 -9.22 -1.49
C CYS A 111 -1.11 -10.14 -0.59
N THR A 112 -0.42 -10.90 0.26
CA THR A 112 -1.02 -11.71 1.32
C THR A 112 -0.69 -11.10 2.68
N LEU A 113 -1.64 -11.22 3.62
CA LEU A 113 -1.39 -10.98 5.04
C LEU A 113 -1.57 -12.29 5.80
N ALA A 114 -0.82 -12.50 6.88
CA ALA A 114 -1.12 -13.57 7.82
C ALA A 114 -2.59 -13.48 8.31
N HIS A 115 -3.23 -14.62 8.53
CA HIS A 115 -4.55 -14.65 9.16
C HIS A 115 -4.50 -14.07 10.57
N ASP A 116 -5.59 -13.49 11.03
CA ASP A 116 -5.69 -13.01 12.40
C ASP A 116 -5.86 -14.17 13.39
N GLY A 117 -5.49 -13.90 14.64
CA GLY A 117 -5.46 -14.88 15.72
C GLY A 117 -4.06 -15.42 16.00
N CYS A 118 -4.01 -16.49 16.80
CA CYS A 118 -2.77 -17.16 17.15
C CYS A 118 -2.15 -17.89 15.97
N HIS A 119 -0.82 -17.98 15.94
CA HIS A 119 -0.09 -18.85 15.00
C HIS A 119 0.78 -19.89 15.69
N ASN A 120 0.95 -19.75 17.01
CA ASN A 120 1.67 -20.69 17.85
C ASN A 120 0.92 -20.88 19.18
N ASP A 121 1.01 -22.07 19.77
CA ASP A 121 0.44 -22.34 21.10
C ASP A 121 1.01 -21.40 22.17
N ASN A 122 2.27 -20.96 22.00
CA ASN A 122 2.94 -20.02 22.91
C ASN A 122 2.34 -18.61 22.90
N ASP A 123 1.51 -18.26 21.91
CA ASP A 123 0.76 -17.00 21.91
C ASP A 123 -0.52 -17.08 22.74
N CYS A 124 -0.93 -18.28 23.17
CA CYS A 124 -2.20 -18.51 23.84
C CYS A 124 -1.99 -18.59 25.36
N HIS A 125 -2.46 -17.56 26.06
CA HIS A 125 -2.25 -17.42 27.49
C HIS A 125 -3.57 -17.50 28.26
N TYR A 126 -3.54 -18.19 29.40
CA TYR A 126 -4.62 -18.15 30.38
C TYR A 126 -4.77 -16.72 30.94
N VAL A 127 -6.02 -16.26 31.04
CA VAL A 127 -6.40 -15.03 31.73
C VAL A 127 -7.43 -15.36 32.80
N ILE A 128 -7.25 -14.77 33.98
CA ILE A 128 -8.13 -14.92 35.14
C ILE A 128 -9.58 -14.66 34.73
N GLY A 129 -10.51 -15.49 35.21
CA GLY A 129 -11.90 -15.52 34.73
C GLY A 129 -12.12 -16.50 33.58
N VAL A 130 -11.16 -17.40 33.40
CA VAL A 130 -11.22 -18.59 32.55
C VAL A 130 -11.45 -18.27 31.08
N LYS A 131 -10.51 -17.49 30.56
CA LYS A 131 -10.45 -17.16 29.14
C LYS A 131 -9.06 -17.43 28.61
N CYS A 132 -8.99 -17.81 27.35
CA CYS A 132 -7.73 -17.86 26.61
C CYS A 132 -7.55 -16.58 25.81
N ALA A 133 -6.35 -16.02 25.81
CA ALA A 133 -6.01 -14.79 25.13
C ALA A 133 -4.87 -15.02 24.15
N CYS A 134 -5.02 -14.52 22.93
CA CYS A 134 -3.94 -14.41 21.97
C CYS A 134 -3.12 -13.16 22.28
N ARG A 135 -1.83 -13.34 22.59
CA ARG A 135 -0.81 -12.28 22.64
C ARG A 135 0.56 -12.91 22.50
N GLY A 136 1.45 -12.31 21.72
CA GLY A 136 2.81 -12.85 21.59
C GLY A 136 3.40 -12.59 20.22
N LYS A 137 4.59 -13.14 19.98
CA LYS A 137 5.41 -12.87 18.80
C LYS A 137 4.76 -13.30 17.50
N THR A 138 3.79 -14.21 17.55
CA THR A 138 3.11 -14.76 16.38
C THR A 138 1.58 -14.59 16.47
N CYS A 139 1.08 -13.83 17.46
CA CYS A 139 -0.33 -13.42 17.52
C CYS A 139 -0.57 -12.27 16.56
N VAL A 140 -1.35 -12.49 15.50
CA VAL A 140 -1.60 -11.49 14.46
C VAL A 140 -2.97 -10.86 14.67
N ARG A 141 -3.07 -9.55 14.59
CA ARG A 141 -4.34 -8.82 14.62
C ARG A 141 -4.46 -7.92 13.42
N TYR A 142 -5.69 -7.75 12.93
CA TYR A 142 -5.97 -6.79 11.88
C TYR A 142 -6.31 -5.41 12.42
N HIS A 143 -5.90 -4.39 11.68
CA HIS A 143 -6.42 -3.03 11.81
C HIS A 143 -6.76 -2.46 10.45
N SER A 144 -7.59 -1.41 10.44
CA SER A 144 -8.01 -0.72 9.24
C SER A 144 -7.54 0.73 9.28
N GLU A 145 -6.95 1.19 8.18
CA GLU A 145 -6.49 2.57 8.01
C GLU A 145 -7.14 3.19 6.79
N LYS A 146 -7.60 4.44 6.92
CA LYS A 146 -8.13 5.20 5.80
C LYS A 146 -6.97 5.85 5.04
N GLN A 147 -6.79 5.47 3.78
CA GLN A 147 -5.77 6.05 2.91
C GLN A 147 -6.18 7.46 2.45
N ILE A 148 -5.20 8.22 1.95
CA ILE A 148 -5.41 9.57 1.38
C ILE A 148 -6.42 9.53 0.22
N THR A 149 -6.48 8.42 -0.51
CA THR A 149 -7.45 8.14 -1.57
C THR A 149 -8.88 7.91 -1.07
N GLY A 150 -9.08 7.84 0.25
CA GLY A 150 -10.36 7.51 0.90
C GLY A 150 -10.63 6.01 1.03
N GLN A 151 -9.80 5.15 0.43
CA GLN A 151 -9.93 3.70 0.53
C GLN A 151 -9.56 3.20 1.94
N ILE A 152 -10.28 2.18 2.43
CA ILE A 152 -9.96 1.52 3.70
C ILE A 152 -8.98 0.38 3.42
N LYS A 153 -7.76 0.49 3.92
CA LYS A 153 -6.74 -0.54 3.85
C LYS A 153 -6.79 -1.40 5.12
N GLN A 154 -6.88 -2.72 4.96
CA GLN A 154 -6.64 -3.64 6.06
C GLN A 154 -5.15 -3.95 6.17
N MET A 155 -4.63 -3.98 7.39
CA MET A 155 -3.23 -4.28 7.72
C MET A 155 -3.17 -5.34 8.80
N ALA A 156 -2.04 -6.04 8.88
CA ALA A 156 -1.77 -7.06 9.88
C ALA A 156 -0.58 -6.63 10.74
N TYR A 157 -0.68 -6.83 12.04
CA TYR A 157 0.38 -6.49 12.99
C TYR A 157 0.45 -7.52 14.12
N ILE A 158 1.58 -7.52 14.82
CA ILE A 158 1.77 -8.36 16.00
C ILE A 158 1.06 -7.77 17.20
N ASN A 159 0.15 -8.55 17.76
CA ASN A 159 -0.60 -8.19 18.95
C ASN A 159 0.08 -8.74 20.21
N ASN A 160 0.52 -7.83 21.07
CA ASN A 160 1.10 -8.15 22.38
C ASN A 160 0.11 -7.93 23.55
N HIS A 161 -1.14 -7.56 23.25
CA HIS A 161 -2.17 -7.31 24.24
C HIS A 161 -3.17 -8.47 24.31
N ASN A 162 -3.76 -8.68 25.48
CA ASN A 162 -4.77 -9.70 25.70
C ASN A 162 -5.95 -9.57 24.71
N TRP A 163 -6.02 -10.46 23.72
CA TRP A 163 -7.11 -10.52 22.75
C TRP A 163 -7.86 -11.86 22.89
N MET A 164 -9.04 -11.82 23.51
CA MET A 164 -9.72 -13.02 24.03
C MET A 164 -10.28 -13.91 22.91
N TRP A 165 -9.99 -15.21 22.97
CA TRP A 165 -10.55 -16.28 22.13
C TRP A 165 -10.16 -16.29 20.65
N GLU A 166 -9.18 -15.48 20.25
CA GLU A 166 -8.87 -15.22 18.84
C GLU A 166 -7.91 -16.28 18.31
N GLY A 167 -8.49 -17.39 17.89
CA GLY A 167 -7.78 -18.62 17.56
C GLY A 167 -7.34 -19.42 18.79
N CYS A 168 -7.29 -18.82 19.98
CA CYS A 168 -6.93 -19.54 21.21
C CYS A 168 -8.14 -20.22 21.85
N ASN A 169 -7.96 -21.45 22.32
CA ASN A 169 -8.98 -22.20 23.06
C ASN A 169 -8.35 -23.09 24.13
N TRP A 170 -9.17 -23.71 24.98
CA TRP A 170 -8.73 -24.69 25.96
C TRP A 170 -8.12 -25.91 25.28
N LYS A 171 -6.87 -26.19 25.63
CA LYS A 171 -6.22 -27.47 25.38
C LYS A 171 -6.56 -28.48 26.46
N LYS A 172 -6.58 -28.01 27.71
CA LYS A 172 -7.10 -28.75 28.86
C LYS A 172 -8.09 -27.85 29.57
N LEU A 173 -9.30 -28.37 29.79
CA LEU A 173 -10.44 -27.65 30.34
C LEU A 173 -10.00 -26.81 31.56
N TRP A 174 -10.11 -25.48 31.45
CA TRP A 174 -9.81 -24.49 32.49
C TRP A 174 -8.33 -24.39 32.96
N ILE A 175 -7.38 -25.12 32.35
CA ILE A 175 -5.98 -25.24 32.84
C ILE A 175 -4.96 -24.71 31.83
N GLU A 176 -5.10 -25.04 30.55
CA GLU A 176 -4.09 -24.73 29.53
C GLU A 176 -4.76 -24.24 28.26
N CYS A 177 -4.21 -23.18 27.69
CA CYS A 177 -4.64 -22.62 26.41
C CYS A 177 -3.73 -23.11 25.29
N GLY A 178 -4.32 -23.38 24.12
CA GLY A 178 -3.60 -23.75 22.91
C GLY A 178 -4.13 -22.97 21.72
N CYS A 179 -3.37 -23.02 20.61
CA CYS A 179 -3.74 -22.37 19.38
C CYS A 179 -4.51 -23.32 18.46
N TYR A 180 -5.76 -22.97 18.19
CA TYR A 180 -6.72 -23.69 17.36
C TYR A 180 -7.13 -22.89 16.11
N ASN A 181 -6.37 -21.84 15.77
CA ASN A 181 -6.55 -21.12 14.52
C ASN A 181 -6.25 -22.05 13.34
N LYS A 182 -7.28 -22.39 12.56
CA LYS A 182 -7.17 -23.31 11.41
C LYS A 182 -6.37 -22.68 10.26
N ASP A 183 -6.45 -21.35 10.14
CA ASP A 183 -5.84 -20.62 9.03
C ASP A 183 -4.43 -20.11 9.37
N ARG A 184 -3.84 -20.55 10.49
CA ARG A 184 -2.53 -20.09 10.97
C ARG A 184 -1.35 -20.35 10.03
N ASN A 185 -1.52 -21.24 9.06
CA ASN A 185 -0.50 -21.54 8.06
C ASN A 185 -0.84 -20.94 6.69
N GLU A 186 -1.93 -20.19 6.60
CA GLU A 186 -2.45 -19.64 5.36
C GLU A 186 -2.26 -18.12 5.30
N GLY A 187 -2.18 -17.60 4.08
CA GLY A 187 -2.12 -16.17 3.81
C GLY A 187 -3.45 -15.68 3.24
N LYS A 188 -4.03 -14.65 3.85
CA LYS A 188 -5.23 -13.98 3.35
C LYS A 188 -4.85 -13.03 2.22
N VAL A 189 -5.28 -13.35 1.00
CA VAL A 189 -5.12 -12.47 -0.17
C VAL A 189 -5.91 -11.17 0.06
N LYS A 190 -5.25 -10.01 -0.03
CA LYS A 190 -5.89 -8.69 0.15
C LYS A 190 -6.06 -7.93 -1.15
N ARG A 191 -5.11 -8.08 -2.05
CA ARG A 191 -5.16 -7.46 -3.37
C ARG A 191 -4.70 -8.52 -4.35
N SER A 192 -5.68 -9.18 -4.96
CA SER A 192 -5.46 -9.71 -6.31
C SER A 192 -5.41 -8.47 -7.18
N ALA A 193 -4.39 -8.33 -8.02
CA ALA A 193 -4.35 -7.21 -8.93
C ALA A 193 -5.48 -7.37 -9.95
N PHE A 194 -6.60 -6.71 -9.63
CA PHE A 194 -7.80 -6.48 -10.43
C PHE A 194 -8.44 -7.73 -11.06
N THR A 195 -9.47 -8.24 -10.39
CA THR A 195 -10.83 -8.13 -10.95
C THR A 195 -11.53 -6.96 -10.29
#